data_AF-A0A915L7M7-F1
#
_entry.id   AF-A0A915L7M7-F1
#
_cell.length_a   1.000
_cell.length_b   1.000
_cell.length_c   1.000
_cell.angle_alpha   90.00
_cell.angle_beta   90.00
_cell.angle_gamma   90.00
#
_symmetry.space_group_name_H-M   'P 1'
#
loop_
_entity.id
_entity.type
_entity.pdbx_description
1 polymer ?
#
loop_
_entity_poly.entity_id
_entity_poly.type
_entity_poly.pdbx_seq_one_letter_code
_entity_poly.pdbx_strand_id
1 'polypeptide(L)'
;MTATPGIEPILPNVEPEPKNFFYPAVLDKTLHPTVLKVLNMTNAEFARRYCQIHKKANESTLLKLMNAKVSFYRWGGADLMRAKDSKGQEKMVIIEMNSCPSGNKSVPFKEWGFEGFSRVMANAFVPLLAQKNLPVGGSLAVFYDVAKQRKESLAYATMLAKMTGEIVYLADVGYGIELPTFLKWSPEGVCSLEIEPGTWKEMRAVFRYVTRRPWVKLPLLTKTVVLNPVIACLAGGRNKLLAAKAYEIFNDKYDKSDGLCIHFPLSITDVTKQSIPKYAEKMNYQLVVKITDLENIRSLVMLLKCG
;
A
#
# COMPACT_ATOMS: atom_id res chain seq x y z
N MET A 1 -26.91 21.79 11.82
CA MET A 1 -26.44 20.41 12.10
C MET A 1 -24.96 20.51 12.41
N THR A 2 -24.56 20.20 13.65
CA THR A 2 -23.15 20.17 14.05
C THR A 2 -22.57 18.82 13.66
N ALA A 3 -21.70 18.80 12.64
CA ALA A 3 -21.00 17.60 12.22
C ALA A 3 -20.14 17.03 13.36
N THR A 4 -20.04 15.70 13.46
CA THR A 4 -19.17 15.06 14.45
C THR A 4 -17.71 15.40 14.16
N PRO A 5 -16.95 15.95 15.14
CA PRO A 5 -15.53 16.25 14.95
C PRO A 5 -14.74 15.02 14.50
N GLY A 6 -13.93 15.18 13.46
CA GLY A 6 -13.11 14.10 12.89
C GLY A 6 -13.76 13.33 11.73
N ILE A 7 -15.03 13.60 11.41
CA ILE A 7 -15.71 13.05 10.22
C ILE A 7 -16.10 14.19 9.28
N GLU A 8 -15.80 14.03 7.99
CA GLU A 8 -16.14 14.97 6.93
C GLU A 8 -16.91 14.25 5.82
N PRO A 9 -18.15 14.68 5.49
CA PRO A 9 -18.88 14.13 4.36
C PRO A 9 -18.34 14.72 3.05
N ILE A 10 -17.89 13.84 2.15
CA ILE A 10 -17.40 14.21 0.82
C ILE A 10 -18.52 13.97 -0.20
N LEU A 11 -18.94 15.05 -0.86
CA LEU A 11 -20.02 15.02 -1.84
C LEU A 11 -19.50 14.66 -3.24
N PRO A 12 -20.29 13.96 -4.07
CA PRO A 12 -19.88 13.51 -5.40
C PRO A 12 -19.70 14.64 -6.42
N ASN A 13 -20.33 15.79 -6.21
CA ASN A 13 -20.42 16.87 -7.22
C ASN A 13 -19.40 18.00 -6.99
N VAL A 14 -18.39 17.78 -6.16
CA VAL A 14 -17.37 18.80 -5.85
C VAL A 14 -16.19 18.63 -6.80
N GLU A 15 -15.86 19.69 -7.54
CA GLU A 15 -14.66 19.70 -8.38
C GLU A 15 -13.40 19.92 -7.54
N PRO A 16 -12.38 19.04 -7.65
CA PRO A 16 -11.21 19.11 -6.79
C PRO A 16 -10.21 20.16 -7.29
N GLU A 17 -9.86 21.13 -6.43
CA GLU A 17 -8.76 22.06 -6.70
C GLU A 17 -7.38 21.43 -6.41
N PRO A 18 -6.47 21.30 -7.40
CA PRO A 18 -5.21 20.54 -7.25
C PRO A 18 -4.35 20.91 -6.04
N LYS A 19 -4.25 22.20 -5.69
CA LYS A 19 -3.47 22.69 -4.53
C LYS A 19 -3.87 22.05 -3.19
N ASN A 20 -5.10 21.56 -3.07
CA ASN A 20 -5.61 20.93 -1.85
C ASN A 20 -5.11 19.49 -1.69
N PHE A 21 -4.72 18.83 -2.78
CA PHE A 21 -4.41 17.39 -2.81
C PHE A 21 -2.93 17.10 -3.07
N PHE A 22 -2.24 18.00 -3.80
CA PHE A 22 -0.85 17.82 -4.21
C PHE A 22 0.10 18.73 -3.43
N TYR A 23 1.40 18.43 -3.51
CA TYR A 23 2.43 19.36 -3.07
C TYR A 23 2.62 20.49 -4.10
N PRO A 24 2.84 21.75 -3.66
CA PRO A 24 3.07 22.85 -4.59
C PRO A 24 4.22 22.58 -5.58
N ALA A 25 5.28 21.91 -5.12
CA ALA A 25 6.46 21.60 -5.92
C ALA A 25 6.21 20.71 -7.14
N VAL A 26 5.06 20.04 -7.23
CA VAL A 26 4.74 19.08 -8.31
C VAL A 26 3.67 19.58 -9.27
N LEU A 27 2.99 20.69 -8.96
CA LEU A 27 1.87 21.21 -9.75
C LEU A 27 2.28 21.61 -11.17
N ASP A 28 3.43 22.28 -11.31
CA ASP A 28 3.92 22.74 -12.61
C ASP A 28 4.89 21.77 -13.29
N LYS A 29 5.14 20.62 -12.67
CA LYS A 29 6.10 19.62 -13.14
C LYS A 29 5.46 18.65 -14.11
N THR A 30 6.28 18.18 -15.03
CA THR A 30 5.92 17.19 -16.03
C THR A 30 6.57 15.85 -15.72
N LEU A 31 5.90 14.76 -16.08
CA LEU A 31 6.48 13.43 -16.04
C LEU A 31 7.48 13.24 -17.19
N HIS A 32 8.58 12.53 -16.92
CA HIS A 32 9.49 12.13 -17.98
C HIS A 32 8.76 11.21 -18.98
N PRO A 33 8.91 11.39 -20.31
CA PRO A 33 8.16 10.62 -21.31
C PRO A 33 8.28 9.09 -21.16
N THR A 34 9.46 8.60 -20.80
CA THR A 34 9.67 7.16 -20.50
C THR A 34 8.81 6.67 -19.34
N VAL A 35 8.67 7.46 -18.28
CA VAL A 35 7.84 7.10 -17.12
C VAL A 35 6.37 7.11 -17.53
N LEU A 36 5.93 8.16 -18.22
CA LEU A 36 4.56 8.25 -18.71
C LEU A 36 4.19 7.09 -19.62
N LYS A 37 5.11 6.68 -20.51
CA LYS A 37 4.92 5.50 -21.36
C LYS A 37 4.75 4.23 -20.54
N VAL A 38 5.62 3.99 -19.55
CA VAL A 38 5.53 2.81 -18.68
C VAL A 38 4.23 2.79 -17.88
N LEU A 39 3.79 3.92 -17.33
CA LEU A 39 2.54 4.03 -16.57
C LEU A 39 1.29 3.76 -17.42
N ASN A 40 1.36 3.92 -18.74
CA ASN A 40 0.26 3.64 -19.66
C ASN A 40 0.36 2.28 -20.37
N MET A 41 1.40 1.47 -20.08
CA MET A 41 1.47 0.12 -20.63
C MET A 41 0.43 -0.79 -19.98
N THR A 42 -0.19 -1.62 -20.80
CA THR A 42 -0.93 -2.80 -20.35
C THR A 42 0.03 -3.85 -19.78
N ASN A 43 -0.51 -4.79 -19.00
CA ASN A 43 0.27 -5.93 -18.50
C ASN A 43 0.94 -6.73 -19.63
N ALA A 44 0.26 -6.87 -20.78
CA ALA A 44 0.79 -7.59 -21.94
C ALA A 44 1.96 -6.85 -22.60
N GLU A 45 1.85 -5.54 -22.80
CA GLU A 45 2.94 -4.72 -23.35
C GLU A 45 4.16 -4.71 -22.41
N PHE A 46 3.91 -4.61 -21.10
CA PHE A 46 4.98 -4.65 -20.10
C PHE A 46 5.69 -6.01 -20.09
N ALA A 47 4.93 -7.12 -20.06
CA ALA A 47 5.50 -8.47 -20.07
C ALA A 47 6.36 -8.72 -21.31
N ARG A 48 5.85 -8.35 -22.50
CA ARG A 48 6.60 -8.44 -23.76
C ARG A 48 7.90 -7.65 -23.73
N ARG A 49 7.82 -6.39 -23.30
CA ARG A 49 9.00 -5.51 -23.19
C ARG A 49 10.02 -6.06 -22.19
N TYR A 50 9.56 -6.59 -21.06
CA TYR A 50 10.41 -7.21 -20.06
C TYR A 50 11.17 -8.41 -20.64
N CYS A 51 10.48 -9.33 -21.31
CA CYS A 51 11.08 -10.52 -21.92
C CYS A 51 12.01 -10.20 -23.13
N GLN A 52 11.80 -9.06 -23.81
CA GLN A 52 12.76 -8.58 -24.80
C GLN A 52 14.12 -8.22 -24.20
N ILE A 53 14.15 -7.71 -22.97
CA ILE A 53 15.37 -7.35 -22.24
C ILE A 53 15.93 -8.59 -21.50
N HIS A 54 15.05 -9.35 -20.87
CA HIS A 54 15.38 -10.54 -20.08
C HIS A 54 15.06 -11.81 -20.86
N LYS A 55 15.97 -12.22 -21.75
CA LYS A 55 15.75 -13.33 -22.71
C LYS A 55 15.41 -14.69 -22.09
N LYS A 56 15.74 -14.88 -20.81
CA LYS A 56 15.42 -16.12 -20.06
C LYS A 56 14.01 -16.09 -19.46
N ALA A 57 13.37 -14.93 -19.38
CA ALA A 57 12.07 -14.76 -18.75
C ALA A 57 10.94 -15.27 -19.66
N ASN A 58 10.03 -16.06 -19.10
CA ASN A 58 8.85 -16.57 -19.80
C ASN A 58 7.72 -15.52 -19.81
N GLU A 59 7.37 -15.01 -20.99
CA GLU A 59 6.33 -13.97 -21.16
C GLU A 59 4.95 -14.44 -20.70
N SER A 60 4.59 -15.69 -21.00
CA SER A 60 3.28 -16.25 -20.63
C SER A 60 3.14 -16.38 -19.12
N THR A 61 4.18 -16.89 -18.45
CA THR A 61 4.22 -17.00 -16.98
C THR A 61 4.17 -15.62 -16.34
N LEU A 62 4.96 -14.66 -16.83
CA LEU A 62 4.96 -13.28 -16.32
C LEU A 62 3.58 -12.62 -16.47
N LEU A 63 2.97 -12.72 -17.66
CA LEU A 63 1.64 -12.16 -17.90
C LEU A 63 0.58 -12.80 -17.00
N LYS A 64 0.65 -14.12 -16.79
CA LYS A 64 -0.23 -14.83 -15.85
C LYS A 64 -0.07 -14.32 -14.42
N LEU A 65 1.16 -14.07 -13.97
CA LEU A 65 1.44 -13.51 -12.65
C LEU A 65 0.90 -12.08 -12.51
N MET A 66 1.12 -11.23 -13.52
CA MET A 66 0.63 -9.83 -13.52
C MET A 66 -0.90 -9.74 -13.54
N ASN A 67 -1.59 -10.72 -14.15
CA ASN A 67 -3.05 -10.79 -14.19
C ASN A 67 -3.67 -11.57 -13.03
N ALA A 68 -2.87 -12.06 -12.08
CA ALA A 68 -3.36 -12.85 -10.97
C ALA A 68 -4.32 -12.03 -10.09
N LYS A 69 -5.47 -12.62 -9.75
CA LYS A 69 -6.42 -12.00 -8.81
C LYS A 69 -6.03 -12.33 -7.38
N VAL A 70 -5.97 -11.30 -6.55
CA VAL A 70 -5.61 -11.40 -5.13
C VAL A 70 -6.82 -11.12 -4.25
N SER A 71 -6.97 -11.88 -3.16
CA SER A 71 -8.09 -11.73 -2.24
C SER A 71 -7.94 -10.51 -1.35
N PHE A 72 -6.75 -10.33 -0.75
CA PHE A 72 -6.55 -9.35 0.33
C PHE A 72 -5.62 -8.17 -0.02
N TYR A 73 -4.55 -8.39 -0.79
CA TYR A 73 -3.49 -7.39 -1.04
C TYR A 73 -3.62 -6.76 -2.43
N ARG A 74 -4.64 -5.91 -2.62
CA ARG A 74 -5.05 -5.37 -3.94
C ARG A 74 -4.32 -4.12 -4.38
N TRP A 75 -3.69 -3.43 -3.43
CA TRP A 75 -2.90 -2.25 -3.69
C TRP A 75 -1.63 -2.30 -2.84
N GLY A 76 -0.48 -2.11 -3.46
CA GLY A 76 0.81 -2.20 -2.77
C GLY A 76 1.79 -1.19 -3.30
N GLY A 77 2.68 -0.73 -2.43
CA GLY A 77 3.91 -0.07 -2.81
C GLY A 77 5.10 -1.00 -2.54
N ALA A 78 6.19 -0.78 -3.26
CA ALA A 78 7.44 -1.47 -3.04
C ALA A 78 8.56 -0.42 -2.96
N ASP A 79 9.41 -0.55 -1.95
CA ASP A 79 10.64 0.21 -1.87
C ASP A 79 11.72 -0.59 -2.60
N LEU A 80 12.24 0.00 -3.68
CA LEU A 80 13.21 -0.63 -4.54
C LEU A 80 14.56 0.07 -4.42
N MET A 81 15.64 -0.71 -4.46
CA MET A 81 17.00 -0.21 -4.51
C MET A 81 17.73 -0.81 -5.71
N ARG A 82 18.47 0.02 -6.44
CA ARG A 82 19.42 -0.45 -7.43
C ARG A 82 20.71 -0.85 -6.72
N ALA A 83 21.11 -2.11 -6.85
CA ALA A 83 22.32 -2.66 -6.27
C ALA A 83 23.21 -3.27 -7.36
N LYS A 84 24.49 -3.49 -7.04
CA LYS A 84 25.42 -4.24 -7.88
C LYS A 84 25.79 -5.54 -7.19
N ASP A 85 25.80 -6.64 -7.96
CA ASP A 85 26.33 -7.91 -7.46
C ASP A 85 27.86 -7.92 -7.40
N SER A 86 28.44 -9.02 -6.91
CA SER A 86 29.89 -9.22 -6.83
C SER A 86 30.62 -9.16 -8.18
N LYS A 87 29.89 -9.29 -9.29
CA LYS A 87 30.39 -9.22 -10.67
C LYS A 87 30.15 -7.84 -11.31
N GLY A 88 29.62 -6.88 -10.54
CA GLY A 88 29.31 -5.53 -11.00
C GLY A 88 28.01 -5.40 -11.79
N GLN A 89 27.19 -6.45 -11.88
CA GLN A 89 25.92 -6.39 -12.61
C GLN A 89 24.86 -5.65 -11.78
N GLU A 90 24.17 -4.71 -12.42
CA GLU A 90 23.09 -3.98 -11.77
C GLU A 90 21.83 -4.84 -11.65
N LYS A 91 21.24 -4.83 -10.45
CA LYS A 91 19.99 -5.52 -10.11
C LYS A 91 19.07 -4.56 -9.37
N MET A 92 17.77 -4.70 -9.60
CA MET A 92 16.75 -4.07 -8.77
C MET A 92 16.40 -5.01 -7.63
N VAL A 93 16.48 -4.51 -6.40
CA VAL A 93 16.27 -5.26 -5.16
C VAL A 93 15.06 -4.71 -4.44
N ILE A 94 14.15 -5.58 -4.01
CA ILE A 94 13.00 -5.21 -3.18
C ILE A 94 13.44 -5.15 -1.71
N ILE A 95 13.28 -3.99 -1.09
CA ILE A 95 13.66 -3.73 0.31
C ILE A 95 12.48 -3.97 1.24
N GLU A 96 11.32 -3.41 0.90
CA GLU A 96 10.08 -3.65 1.63
C GLU A 96 8.85 -3.50 0.73
N MET A 97 7.77 -4.15 1.16
CA MET A 97 6.43 -3.97 0.60
C MET A 97 5.58 -3.18 1.60
N ASN A 98 4.63 -2.43 1.05
CA ASN A 98 3.77 -1.52 1.79
C ASN A 98 2.30 -1.72 1.40
N SER A 99 1.51 -2.28 2.32
CA SER A 99 0.06 -2.53 2.15
C SER A 99 -0.83 -1.29 2.21
N CYS A 100 -0.24 -0.11 2.38
CA CYS A 100 -0.93 1.17 2.43
C CYS A 100 0.08 2.24 2.00
N PRO A 101 0.44 2.27 0.71
CA PRO A 101 1.50 3.13 0.22
C PRO A 101 1.03 4.59 0.09
N SER A 102 1.99 5.50 0.07
CA SER A 102 1.80 6.92 -0.19
C SER A 102 2.64 7.36 -1.38
N GLY A 103 2.23 8.39 -2.11
CA GLY A 103 3.09 8.99 -3.13
C GLY A 103 2.34 9.71 -4.25
N ASN A 104 1.03 9.45 -4.42
CA ASN A 104 0.26 10.07 -5.50
C ASN A 104 0.23 11.60 -5.39
N LYS A 105 0.24 12.16 -4.16
CA LYS A 105 0.35 13.61 -3.92
C LYS A 105 1.66 14.26 -4.38
N SER A 106 2.68 13.44 -4.70
CA SER A 106 4.02 13.86 -5.09
C SER A 106 4.35 13.56 -6.55
N VAL A 107 3.40 13.02 -7.32
CA VAL A 107 3.62 12.76 -8.75
C VAL A 107 3.49 14.09 -9.53
N PRO A 108 4.35 14.37 -10.53
CA PRO A 108 4.19 15.54 -11.40
C PRO A 108 2.77 15.64 -11.98
N PHE A 109 2.14 16.79 -11.81
CA PHE A 109 0.70 16.95 -12.00
C PHE A 109 0.28 17.11 -13.45
N LYS A 110 1.07 17.75 -14.33
CA LYS A 110 0.60 18.20 -15.65
C LYS A 110 0.06 17.08 -16.54
N GLU A 111 0.76 15.95 -16.65
CA GLU A 111 0.30 14.81 -17.47
C GLU A 111 -0.48 13.75 -16.67
N TRP A 112 -0.33 13.72 -15.35
CA TRP A 112 -0.88 12.64 -14.52
C TRP A 112 -2.09 13.08 -13.69
N GLY A 113 -2.03 14.27 -13.11
CA GLY A 113 -3.11 14.84 -12.30
C GLY A 113 -3.67 13.86 -11.28
N PHE A 114 -5.00 13.73 -11.26
CA PHE A 114 -5.73 12.82 -10.38
C PHE A 114 -5.72 11.36 -10.83
N GLU A 115 -5.13 11.02 -11.98
CA GLU A 115 -5.17 9.67 -12.56
C GLU A 115 -4.64 8.61 -11.59
N GLY A 116 -3.60 8.92 -10.81
CA GLY A 116 -3.06 8.01 -9.80
C GLY A 116 -4.08 7.64 -8.72
N PHE A 117 -4.86 8.60 -8.25
CA PHE A 117 -5.93 8.35 -7.26
C PHE A 117 -7.10 7.58 -7.90
N SER A 118 -7.51 7.99 -9.09
CA SER A 118 -8.58 7.35 -9.86
C SER A 118 -8.27 5.88 -10.15
N ARG A 119 -7.06 5.55 -10.60
CA ARG A 119 -6.66 4.17 -10.90
C ARG A 119 -6.67 3.27 -9.68
N VAL A 120 -6.23 3.78 -8.52
CA VAL A 120 -6.30 3.03 -7.27
C VAL A 120 -7.77 2.73 -6.92
N MET A 121 -8.66 3.71 -7.03
CA MET A 121 -10.08 3.50 -6.77
C MET A 121 -10.70 2.51 -7.75
N ALA A 122 -10.59 2.77 -9.05
CA ALA A 122 -11.21 1.99 -10.10
C ALA A 122 -10.72 0.53 -10.12
N ASN A 123 -9.44 0.28 -9.86
CA ASN A 123 -8.86 -1.06 -10.00
C ASN A 123 -8.78 -1.84 -8.67
N ALA A 124 -8.54 -1.16 -7.53
CA ALA A 124 -8.32 -1.85 -6.26
C ALA A 124 -9.56 -1.85 -5.36
N PHE A 125 -10.29 -0.74 -5.29
CA PHE A 125 -11.36 -0.55 -4.30
C PHE A 125 -12.77 -0.76 -4.84
N VAL A 126 -13.16 -0.04 -5.90
CA VAL A 126 -14.49 -0.12 -6.51
C VAL A 126 -14.90 -1.56 -6.86
N PRO A 127 -14.02 -2.44 -7.38
CA PRO A 127 -14.38 -3.83 -7.66
C PRO A 127 -14.77 -4.64 -6.41
N LEU A 128 -14.37 -4.19 -5.22
CA LEU A 128 -14.81 -4.79 -3.97
C LEU A 128 -16.27 -4.45 -3.63
N LEU A 129 -16.82 -3.36 -4.18
CA LEU A 129 -18.21 -2.95 -3.97
C LEU A 129 -19.21 -3.81 -4.74
N ALA A 130 -18.75 -4.64 -5.67
CA ALA A 130 -19.59 -5.60 -6.40
C ALA A 130 -19.72 -6.97 -5.67
N GLN A 131 -19.17 -7.11 -4.47
CA GLN A 131 -19.25 -8.36 -3.71
C GLN A 131 -20.66 -8.60 -3.17
N LYS A 132 -21.13 -9.84 -3.24
CA LYS A 132 -22.50 -10.23 -2.85
C LYS A 132 -22.79 -10.10 -1.34
N ASN A 133 -21.76 -10.11 -0.50
CA ASN A 133 -21.89 -10.20 0.96
C ASN A 133 -21.65 -8.87 1.68
N LEU A 134 -21.80 -7.74 0.98
CA LEU A 134 -21.66 -6.43 1.58
C LEU A 134 -22.84 -6.13 2.53
N PRO A 135 -22.61 -5.41 3.64
CA PRO A 135 -23.69 -4.86 4.45
C PRO A 135 -24.67 -4.05 3.56
N VAL A 136 -25.93 -4.48 3.52
CA VAL A 136 -26.96 -3.87 2.65
C VAL A 136 -27.26 -2.45 3.12
N GLY A 137 -27.26 -1.49 2.21
CA GLY A 137 -27.57 -0.08 2.53
C GLY A 137 -26.49 0.65 3.33
N GLY A 138 -25.35 0.01 3.65
CA GLY A 138 -24.25 0.66 4.34
C GLY A 138 -23.57 1.73 3.48
N SER A 139 -22.95 2.73 4.10
CA SER A 139 -22.24 3.84 3.44
C SER A 139 -20.77 3.50 3.12
N LEU A 140 -20.09 4.42 2.43
CA LEU A 140 -18.67 4.34 2.12
C LEU A 140 -17.86 5.26 3.02
N ALA A 141 -16.64 4.84 3.38
CA ALA A 141 -15.72 5.69 4.13
C ALA A 141 -14.26 5.56 3.68
N VAL A 142 -13.48 6.60 4.00
CA VAL A 142 -12.02 6.60 3.91
C VAL A 142 -11.46 6.89 5.31
N PHE A 143 -10.66 5.98 5.84
CA PHE A 143 -10.05 6.14 7.17
C PHE A 143 -8.60 6.57 7.04
N TYR A 144 -8.16 7.52 7.87
CA TYR A 144 -6.75 7.90 7.99
C TYR A 144 -6.39 8.20 9.44
N ASP A 145 -5.11 8.16 9.78
CA ASP A 145 -4.65 8.27 11.18
C ASP A 145 -3.57 9.33 11.42
N VAL A 146 -3.06 9.94 10.35
CA VAL A 146 -2.01 10.96 10.42
C VAL A 146 -2.47 12.19 9.65
N ALA A 147 -2.47 13.36 10.28
CA ALA A 147 -2.90 14.62 9.64
C ALA A 147 -2.17 14.92 8.31
N LYS A 148 -0.87 14.59 8.21
CA LYS A 148 -0.08 14.74 6.96
C LYS A 148 -0.58 13.87 5.80
N GLN A 149 -1.34 12.82 6.10
CA GLN A 149 -1.93 11.92 5.11
C GLN A 149 -3.29 12.40 4.62
N ARG A 150 -3.93 13.35 5.32
CA ARG A 150 -5.25 13.89 4.97
C ARG A 150 -5.34 14.31 3.51
N LYS A 151 -4.30 14.92 2.93
CA LYS A 151 -4.30 15.31 1.50
C LYS A 151 -4.59 14.14 0.55
N GLU A 152 -3.93 12.99 0.76
CA GLU A 152 -4.17 11.80 -0.07
C GLU A 152 -5.50 11.13 0.28
N SER A 153 -5.83 11.03 1.57
CA SER A 153 -7.10 10.46 2.01
C SER A 153 -8.31 11.23 1.48
N LEU A 154 -8.22 12.56 1.45
CA LEU A 154 -9.22 13.43 0.83
C LEU A 154 -9.30 13.19 -0.68
N ALA A 155 -8.15 13.10 -1.38
CA ALA A 155 -8.15 12.80 -2.82
C ALA A 155 -8.85 11.46 -3.12
N TYR A 156 -8.53 10.44 -2.33
CA TYR A 156 -9.16 9.13 -2.43
C TYR A 156 -10.67 9.19 -2.16
N ALA A 157 -11.09 9.90 -1.11
CA ALA A 157 -12.51 10.07 -0.79
C ALA A 157 -13.26 10.82 -1.89
N THR A 158 -12.67 11.89 -2.45
CA THR A 158 -13.25 12.65 -3.56
C THR A 158 -13.37 11.81 -4.82
N MET A 159 -12.33 11.08 -5.21
CA MET A 159 -12.42 10.20 -6.39
C MET A 159 -13.45 9.09 -6.20
N LEU A 160 -13.53 8.51 -5.00
CA LEU A 160 -14.53 7.51 -4.68
C LEU A 160 -15.95 8.07 -4.77
N ALA A 161 -16.19 9.27 -4.21
CA ALA A 161 -17.49 9.93 -4.27
C ALA A 161 -17.90 10.20 -5.72
N LYS A 162 -16.99 10.77 -6.53
CA LYS A 162 -17.23 11.02 -7.97
C LYS A 162 -17.55 9.73 -8.74
N MET A 163 -16.81 8.65 -8.50
CA MET A 163 -16.98 7.38 -9.21
C MET A 163 -18.27 6.63 -8.83
N THR A 164 -18.73 6.78 -7.59
CA THR A 164 -19.91 6.06 -7.07
C THR A 164 -21.19 6.88 -7.14
N GLY A 165 -21.08 8.21 -7.22
CA GLY A 165 -22.21 9.11 -7.06
C GLY A 165 -22.73 9.19 -5.61
N GLU A 166 -21.98 8.67 -4.64
CA GLU A 166 -22.40 8.57 -3.24
C GLU A 166 -21.62 9.53 -2.33
N ILE A 167 -22.22 9.82 -1.18
CA ILE A 167 -21.50 10.50 -0.09
C ILE A 167 -20.47 9.52 0.49
N VAL A 168 -19.22 9.97 0.60
CA VAL A 168 -18.13 9.23 1.24
C VAL A 168 -17.73 9.93 2.52
N TYR A 169 -17.65 9.19 3.63
CA TYR A 169 -17.23 9.74 4.91
C TYR A 169 -15.70 9.65 5.08
N LEU A 170 -15.01 10.78 5.05
CA LEU A 170 -13.60 10.87 5.39
C LEU A 170 -13.46 10.98 6.91
N ALA A 171 -12.81 10.00 7.56
CA ALA A 171 -12.70 9.95 9.01
C ALA A 171 -11.23 9.90 9.49
N ASP A 172 -10.87 10.81 10.39
CA ASP A 172 -9.60 10.78 11.13
C ASP A 172 -9.74 9.86 12.34
N VAL A 173 -9.29 8.61 12.20
CA VAL A 173 -9.40 7.63 13.29
C VAL A 173 -8.27 7.73 14.31
N GLY A 174 -7.32 8.65 14.10
CA GLY A 174 -6.15 8.88 14.93
C GLY A 174 -5.21 7.67 15.04
N TYR A 175 -4.10 7.83 15.76
CA TYR A 175 -3.10 6.76 15.97
C TYR A 175 -3.05 6.25 17.43
N GLY A 176 -3.89 6.78 18.32
CA GLY A 176 -4.03 6.29 19.69
C GLY A 176 -4.56 4.85 19.75
N ILE A 177 -4.36 4.16 20.87
CA ILE A 177 -4.79 2.76 21.05
C ILE A 177 -6.32 2.66 21.08
N GLU A 178 -6.98 3.59 21.78
CA GLU A 178 -8.44 3.63 21.87
C GLU A 178 -9.09 4.00 20.53
N LEU A 179 -10.27 3.43 20.28
CA LEU A 179 -11.11 3.87 19.17
C LEU A 179 -11.65 5.28 19.45
N PRO A 180 -11.75 6.16 18.43
CA PRO A 180 -12.51 7.39 18.57
C PRO A 180 -13.95 7.10 18.99
N THR A 181 -14.56 7.98 19.78
CA THR A 181 -15.92 7.80 20.31
C THR A 181 -16.98 7.65 19.21
N PHE A 182 -16.75 8.23 18.05
CA PHE A 182 -17.63 8.16 16.89
C PHE A 182 -17.49 6.88 16.06
N LEU A 183 -16.54 5.99 16.38
CA LEU A 183 -16.25 4.78 15.62
C LEU A 183 -16.50 3.54 16.50
N LYS A 184 -17.30 2.60 16.00
CA LYS A 184 -17.48 1.31 16.67
C LYS A 184 -17.54 0.15 15.68
N TRP A 185 -17.21 -1.03 16.19
CA TRP A 185 -17.32 -2.30 15.49
C TRP A 185 -18.32 -3.19 16.22
N SER A 186 -19.28 -3.78 15.49
CA SER A 186 -20.15 -4.81 16.04
C SER A 186 -19.36 -6.11 16.29
N PRO A 187 -19.86 -7.03 17.14
CA PRO A 187 -19.25 -8.35 17.31
C PRO A 187 -19.09 -9.14 16.00
N GLU A 188 -19.97 -8.90 15.03
CA GLU A 188 -19.94 -9.51 13.70
C GLU A 188 -19.01 -8.78 12.71
N GLY A 189 -18.32 -7.72 13.15
CA GLY A 189 -17.37 -6.98 12.33
C GLY A 189 -18.02 -6.00 11.35
N VAL A 190 -19.19 -5.45 11.68
CA VAL A 190 -19.78 -4.30 10.96
C VAL A 190 -19.26 -3.00 11.59
N CYS A 191 -18.69 -2.13 10.77
CA CYS A 191 -18.23 -0.81 11.18
C CYS A 191 -19.40 0.18 11.19
N SER A 192 -19.50 1.02 12.22
CA SER A 192 -20.42 2.15 12.24
C SER A 192 -19.70 3.44 12.60
N LEU A 193 -20.14 4.54 11.99
CA LEU A 193 -19.71 5.91 12.30
C LEU A 193 -20.89 6.73 12.84
N GLU A 194 -20.66 7.50 13.90
CA GLU A 194 -21.60 8.51 14.40
C GLU A 194 -21.41 9.81 13.61
N ILE A 195 -22.16 9.96 12.52
CA ILE A 195 -21.99 11.09 11.58
C ILE A 195 -22.50 12.42 12.13
N GLU A 196 -23.47 12.34 13.04
CA GLU A 196 -24.04 13.41 13.83
C GLU A 196 -24.36 12.84 15.22
N PRO A 197 -24.44 13.66 16.28
CA PRO A 197 -24.74 13.17 17.62
C PRO A 197 -26.00 12.27 17.65
N GLY A 198 -25.84 11.01 18.06
CA GLY A 198 -26.89 10.00 18.11
C GLY A 198 -27.19 9.28 16.78
N THR A 199 -26.70 9.80 15.64
CA THR A 199 -26.98 9.25 14.30
C THR A 199 -25.83 8.37 13.83
N TRP A 200 -25.99 7.07 14.02
CA TRP A 200 -25.03 6.06 13.57
C TRP A 200 -25.35 5.54 12.17
N LYS A 201 -24.34 5.52 11.30
CA LYS A 201 -24.41 4.88 9.98
C LYS A 201 -23.44 3.71 9.89
N GLU A 202 -23.93 2.60 9.37
CA GLU A 202 -23.09 1.44 9.05
C GLU A 202 -22.31 1.67 7.76
N MET A 203 -21.08 1.16 7.72
CA MET A 203 -20.22 1.20 6.54
C MET A 203 -20.24 -0.17 5.86
N ARG A 204 -20.57 -0.20 4.57
CA ARG A 204 -20.46 -1.42 3.78
C ARG A 204 -19.03 -1.67 3.33
N ALA A 205 -18.28 -0.60 3.07
CA ALA A 205 -16.87 -0.67 2.70
C ALA A 205 -16.07 0.55 3.17
N VAL A 206 -14.80 0.31 3.51
CA VAL A 206 -13.84 1.31 3.98
C VAL A 206 -12.57 1.22 3.14
N PHE A 207 -12.21 2.33 2.51
CA PHE A 207 -10.87 2.51 2.00
C PHE A 207 -9.93 2.83 3.16
N ARG A 208 -9.03 1.89 3.45
CA ARG A 208 -8.09 2.04 4.54
C ARG A 208 -6.87 2.86 4.10
N TYR A 209 -6.69 4.00 4.75
CA TYR A 209 -5.45 4.78 4.78
C TYR A 209 -4.85 4.89 6.19
N VAL A 210 -5.03 3.84 7.00
CA VAL A 210 -4.52 3.75 8.38
C VAL A 210 -3.15 3.10 8.39
N THR A 211 -2.13 3.87 8.81
CA THR A 211 -0.72 3.54 8.62
C THR A 211 0.06 3.22 9.89
N ARG A 212 -0.38 3.62 11.07
CA ARG A 212 0.25 3.33 12.36
C ARG A 212 -0.62 2.36 13.13
N ARG A 213 -0.04 1.19 13.45
CA ARG A 213 -0.70 0.12 14.22
C ARG A 213 -2.15 -0.15 13.77
N PRO A 214 -2.43 -0.43 12.49
CA PRO A 214 -3.79 -0.57 11.95
C PRO A 214 -4.68 -1.56 12.72
N TRP A 215 -4.09 -2.56 13.36
CA TRP A 215 -4.76 -3.54 14.21
C TRP A 215 -5.42 -2.96 15.47
N VAL A 216 -5.12 -1.72 15.86
CA VAL A 216 -5.82 -1.03 16.96
C VAL A 216 -7.09 -0.32 16.50
N LYS A 217 -7.27 -0.13 15.19
CA LYS A 217 -8.44 0.54 14.60
C LYS A 217 -9.36 -0.39 13.82
N LEU A 218 -8.80 -1.49 13.32
CA LEU A 218 -9.45 -2.41 12.40
C LEU A 218 -9.34 -3.82 12.96
N PRO A 219 -10.48 -4.54 13.13
CA PRO A 219 -10.47 -5.96 13.43
C PRO A 219 -9.74 -6.75 12.34
N LEU A 220 -9.26 -7.96 12.71
CA LEU A 220 -8.58 -8.84 11.77
C LEU A 220 -9.52 -9.32 10.65
N LEU A 221 -10.77 -9.63 11.02
CA LEU A 221 -11.84 -10.09 10.14
C LEU A 221 -13.05 -9.17 10.32
N THR A 222 -13.66 -8.77 9.21
CA THR A 222 -14.77 -7.80 9.19
C THR A 222 -15.81 -8.20 8.16
N LYS A 223 -17.09 -7.91 8.44
CA LYS A 223 -18.17 -7.93 7.44
C LYS A 223 -18.14 -6.68 6.58
N THR A 224 -17.86 -5.51 7.17
CA THR A 224 -17.50 -4.33 6.39
C THR A 224 -16.25 -4.64 5.59
N VAL A 225 -16.30 -4.44 4.27
CA VAL A 225 -15.15 -4.67 3.41
C VAL A 225 -14.09 -3.61 3.66
N VAL A 226 -12.85 -4.02 3.87
CA VAL A 226 -11.72 -3.10 4.08
C VAL A 226 -10.70 -3.34 2.98
N LEU A 227 -10.30 -2.28 2.25
CA LEU A 227 -9.18 -2.39 1.31
C LEU A 227 -7.91 -2.75 2.08
N ASN A 228 -7.21 -3.80 1.66
CA ASN A 228 -6.01 -4.29 2.33
C ASN A 228 -6.24 -4.45 3.85
N PRO A 229 -7.06 -5.43 4.27
CA PRO A 229 -7.37 -5.65 5.69
C PRO A 229 -6.11 -5.96 6.50
N VAL A 230 -6.21 -5.99 7.83
CA VAL A 230 -5.04 -6.21 8.72
C VAL A 230 -4.27 -7.48 8.37
N ILE A 231 -4.97 -8.54 7.94
CA ILE A 231 -4.33 -9.78 7.46
C ILE A 231 -3.33 -9.52 6.31
N ALA A 232 -3.58 -8.55 5.44
CA ALA A 232 -2.66 -8.19 4.35
C ALA A 232 -1.35 -7.57 4.86
N CYS A 233 -1.39 -6.86 6.01
CA CYS A 233 -0.17 -6.41 6.68
C CYS A 233 0.64 -7.58 7.23
N LEU A 234 -0.05 -8.50 7.91
CA LEU A 234 0.56 -9.66 8.55
C LEU A 234 1.17 -10.61 7.52
N ALA A 235 0.48 -10.79 6.38
CA ALA A 235 0.83 -11.65 5.24
C ALA A 235 2.02 -11.14 4.37
N GLY A 236 2.88 -10.27 4.90
CA GLY A 236 4.05 -9.76 4.19
C GLY A 236 3.91 -8.32 3.66
N GLY A 237 2.69 -7.77 3.62
CA GLY A 237 2.48 -6.38 3.19
C GLY A 237 3.08 -5.33 4.14
N ARG A 238 3.40 -5.72 5.38
CA ARG A 238 4.21 -4.96 6.36
C ARG A 238 5.09 -5.85 7.26
N ASN A 239 5.06 -7.17 7.06
CA ASN A 239 5.88 -8.12 7.78
C ASN A 239 7.07 -8.54 6.91
N LYS A 240 8.24 -7.97 7.18
CA LYS A 240 9.45 -8.21 6.37
C LYS A 240 9.87 -9.68 6.32
N LEU A 241 9.74 -10.39 7.43
CA LEU A 241 10.16 -11.79 7.51
C LEU A 241 9.30 -12.68 6.63
N LEU A 242 7.99 -12.49 6.71
CA LEU A 242 7.07 -13.27 5.90
C LEU A 242 7.19 -12.91 4.41
N ALA A 243 7.42 -11.63 4.09
CA ALA A 243 7.70 -11.19 2.73
C ALA A 243 8.97 -11.87 2.16
N ALA A 244 10.07 -11.89 2.91
CA ALA A 244 11.30 -12.56 2.51
C ALA A 244 11.07 -14.05 2.22
N LYS A 245 10.31 -14.74 3.08
CA LYS A 245 9.98 -16.15 2.84
C LYS A 245 9.12 -16.35 1.58
N ALA A 246 8.19 -15.44 1.32
CA ALA A 246 7.38 -15.48 0.10
C ALA A 246 8.23 -15.30 -1.17
N TYR A 247 9.29 -14.47 -1.12
CA TYR A 247 10.21 -14.30 -2.23
C TYR A 247 11.06 -15.56 -2.48
N GLU A 248 11.52 -16.25 -1.43
CA GLU A 248 12.19 -17.54 -1.56
C GLU A 248 11.30 -18.56 -2.28
N ILE A 249 10.05 -18.71 -1.81
CA ILE A 249 9.07 -19.62 -2.41
C ILE A 249 8.80 -19.26 -3.88
N PHE A 250 8.73 -17.97 -4.19
CA PHE A 250 8.59 -17.50 -5.57
C PHE A 250 9.80 -17.90 -6.43
N ASN A 251 11.01 -17.64 -5.95
CA ASN A 251 12.25 -17.91 -6.69
C ASN A 251 12.46 -19.40 -6.90
N ASP A 252 12.24 -20.23 -5.88
CA ASP A 252 12.31 -21.69 -5.97
C ASP A 252 11.39 -22.23 -7.06
N LYS A 253 10.23 -21.57 -7.24
CA LYS A 253 9.21 -21.98 -8.21
C LYS A 253 9.49 -21.50 -9.63
N TYR A 254 10.01 -20.29 -9.82
CA TYR A 254 10.01 -19.64 -11.14
C TYR A 254 11.39 -19.26 -11.70
N ASP A 255 12.45 -19.22 -10.89
CA ASP A 255 13.76 -18.75 -11.37
C ASP A 255 14.34 -19.72 -12.42
N LYS A 256 14.41 -21.01 -12.07
CA LYS A 256 14.97 -22.02 -12.97
C LYS A 256 14.07 -22.36 -14.16
N SER A 257 12.75 -22.42 -13.96
CA SER A 257 11.79 -22.84 -14.98
C SER A 257 11.42 -21.70 -15.94
N ASP A 258 11.29 -20.49 -15.43
CA ASP A 258 10.69 -19.36 -16.14
C ASP A 258 11.61 -18.14 -16.20
N GLY A 259 12.81 -18.20 -15.64
CA GLY A 259 13.76 -17.07 -15.62
C GLY A 259 13.25 -15.85 -14.86
N LEU A 260 12.32 -16.04 -13.91
CA LEU A 260 11.73 -14.98 -13.11
C LEU A 260 12.22 -15.06 -11.66
N CYS A 261 12.90 -14.02 -11.21
CA CYS A 261 13.52 -13.96 -9.89
C CYS A 261 13.22 -12.62 -9.21
N ILE A 262 12.84 -12.67 -7.95
CA ILE A 262 12.77 -11.52 -7.05
C ILE A 262 14.11 -11.42 -6.33
N HIS A 263 14.82 -10.32 -6.55
CA HIS A 263 16.01 -10.01 -5.76
C HIS A 263 15.60 -9.27 -4.50
N PHE A 264 16.05 -9.74 -3.35
CA PHE A 264 15.78 -9.15 -2.03
C PHE A 264 17.02 -9.31 -1.15
N PRO A 265 17.23 -8.43 -0.17
CA PRO A 265 18.38 -8.50 0.72
C PRO A 265 18.26 -9.71 1.66
N LEU A 266 19.40 -10.33 1.97
CA LEU A 266 19.45 -11.24 3.10
C LEU A 266 19.10 -10.45 4.37
N SER A 267 18.12 -10.92 5.14
CA SER A 267 17.66 -10.23 6.34
C SER A 267 17.93 -11.11 7.55
N ILE A 268 18.70 -10.60 8.52
CA ILE A 268 19.01 -11.30 9.77
C ILE A 268 18.26 -10.61 10.92
N THR A 269 17.50 -11.39 11.68
CA THR A 269 16.79 -10.93 12.89
C THR A 269 17.56 -11.25 14.15
N ASP A 270 17.07 -10.71 15.27
CA ASP A 270 17.54 -11.05 16.62
C ASP A 270 19.04 -10.80 16.80
N VAL A 271 19.54 -9.76 16.12
CA VAL A 271 20.93 -9.36 16.18
C VAL A 271 21.12 -8.50 17.43
N THR A 272 22.12 -8.84 18.25
CA THR A 272 22.52 -8.00 19.38
C THR A 272 23.44 -6.89 18.90
N LYS A 273 23.42 -5.72 19.57
CA LYS A 273 24.32 -4.60 19.25
C LYS A 273 25.79 -5.02 19.16
N GLN A 274 26.23 -5.91 20.05
CA GLN A 274 27.60 -6.42 20.12
C GLN A 274 27.97 -7.31 18.91
N SER A 275 26.99 -7.97 18.29
CA SER A 275 27.24 -8.84 17.13
C SER A 275 27.25 -8.11 15.79
N ILE A 276 26.79 -6.84 15.73
CA ILE A 276 26.75 -6.04 14.50
C ILE A 276 28.12 -5.95 13.81
N PRO A 277 29.25 -5.66 14.50
CA PRO A 277 30.57 -5.60 13.85
C PRO A 277 30.97 -6.90 13.15
N LYS A 278 30.67 -8.05 13.77
CA LYS A 278 30.93 -9.38 13.18
C LYS A 278 30.13 -9.60 11.90
N TYR A 279 28.88 -9.14 11.86
CA TYR A 279 28.09 -9.19 10.63
C TYR A 279 28.65 -8.20 9.61
N ALA A 280 28.98 -6.98 10.01
CA ALA A 280 29.55 -5.97 9.13
C ALA A 280 30.79 -6.49 8.39
N GLU A 281 31.73 -7.12 9.11
CA GLU A 281 32.92 -7.73 8.50
C GLU A 281 32.55 -8.82 7.48
N LYS A 282 31.65 -9.75 7.82
CA LYS A 282 31.13 -10.77 6.88
C LYS A 282 30.48 -10.19 5.63
N MET A 283 29.99 -8.95 5.70
CA MET A 283 29.28 -8.26 4.64
C MET A 283 30.12 -7.18 3.98
N ASN A 284 31.43 -7.17 4.19
CA ASN A 284 32.32 -6.14 3.65
C ASN A 284 31.82 -4.72 3.97
N TYR A 285 31.27 -4.56 5.17
CA TYR A 285 30.70 -3.32 5.70
C TYR A 285 29.53 -2.73 4.89
N GLN A 286 28.88 -3.54 4.04
CA GLN A 286 27.69 -3.17 3.26
C GLN A 286 26.41 -3.73 3.91
N LEU A 287 25.95 -3.08 4.98
CA LEU A 287 24.73 -3.44 5.70
C LEU A 287 23.93 -2.21 6.13
N VAL A 288 22.63 -2.40 6.35
CA VAL A 288 21.74 -1.42 6.95
C VAL A 288 21.19 -1.99 8.25
N VAL A 289 21.41 -1.28 9.36
CA VAL A 289 20.87 -1.67 10.66
C VAL A 289 19.54 -0.96 10.87
N LYS A 290 18.45 -1.72 11.00
CA LYS A 290 17.13 -1.19 11.37
C LYS A 290 16.85 -1.52 12.84
N ILE A 291 16.78 -0.47 13.66
CA ILE A 291 16.47 -0.59 15.08
C ILE A 291 14.95 -0.53 15.23
N THR A 292 14.36 -1.59 15.79
CA THR A 292 12.91 -1.71 15.99
C THR A 292 12.46 -1.31 17.39
N ASP A 293 13.35 -1.31 18.38
CA ASP A 293 13.06 -0.84 19.74
C ASP A 293 14.32 -0.30 20.43
N LEU A 294 14.19 0.79 21.19
CA LEU A 294 15.31 1.50 21.83
C LEU A 294 15.66 0.95 23.22
N GLU A 295 14.71 0.32 23.92
CA GLU A 295 14.86 -0.06 25.33
C GLU A 295 15.43 -1.46 25.54
N ASN A 296 15.25 -2.39 24.59
CA ASN A 296 15.80 -3.74 24.65
C ASN A 296 16.21 -4.20 23.24
N ILE A 297 17.49 -4.06 22.87
CA ILE A 297 17.94 -4.22 21.48
C ILE A 297 17.80 -5.68 21.01
N ARG A 298 16.69 -5.98 20.34
CA ARG A 298 16.59 -7.01 19.29
C ARG A 298 16.45 -6.27 17.97
N SER A 299 17.57 -6.02 17.29
CA SER A 299 17.57 -5.28 16.02
C SER A 299 17.39 -6.21 14.82
N LEU A 300 16.83 -5.66 13.74
CA LEU A 300 16.84 -6.27 12.42
C LEU A 300 18.06 -5.73 11.68
N VAL A 301 18.96 -6.61 11.25
CA VAL A 301 20.06 -6.23 10.36
C VAL A 301 19.73 -6.68 8.94
N MET A 302 19.53 -5.70 8.06
CA MET A 302 19.28 -5.94 6.65
C MET A 302 20.60 -5.91 5.89
N LEU A 303 20.83 -6.95 5.09
CA LEU A 303 22.08 -7.16 4.38
C LEU A 303 21.86 -6.89 2.92
N LEU A 304 22.49 -5.83 2.44
CA LEU A 304 22.50 -5.50 1.03
C LEU A 304 23.69 -6.22 0.39
N LYS A 305 23.63 -7.56 0.37
CA LYS A 305 24.55 -8.36 -0.45
C LYS A 305 23.73 -9.00 -1.56
N CYS A 306 23.81 -8.42 -2.76
CA CYS A 306 23.36 -9.11 -3.96
C CYS A 306 24.36 -10.24 -4.25
N GLY A 307 23.87 -11.49 -4.21
CA GLY A 307 24.61 -12.65 -4.70
C GLY A 307 24.98 -12.51 -6.17
#